data_AF-A0AAE3AB43-F1
#
_entry.id   AF-A0AAE3AB43-F1
#
_cell.length_a   1.000
_cell.length_b   1.000
_cell.length_c   1.000
_cell.angle_alpha   90.00
_cell.angle_beta   90.00
_cell.angle_gamma   90.00
#
_symmetry.space_group_name_H-M   'P 1'
#
loop_
_entity.id
_entity.type
_entity.pdbx_description
1 polymer ?
#
loop_
_entity_poly.entity_id
_entity_poly.type
_entity_poly.pdbx_seq_one_letter_code
_entity_poly.pdbx_strand_id
1 'polypeptide(L)'
;MTRKAGLNSNTLKLLAVVALICQHVTIFFIPTTNPWYDPLFCFGMITAPIMCFFIAEGYYHTHSRRKYLELLLLYNGQRGCKSKWYQWGYYLIYPIHFMVLYVIELLIR
;
A
#
# COMPACT_ATOMS: atom_id res chain seq x y z
N MET A 1 -17.83 5.47 -27.90
CA MET A 1 -17.07 4.86 -26.79
C MET A 1 -15.66 4.57 -27.29
N THR A 2 -14.75 5.55 -27.21
CA THR A 2 -13.37 5.36 -27.67
C THR A 2 -12.59 4.64 -26.57
N ARG A 3 -12.19 3.38 -26.80
CA ARG A 3 -11.21 2.70 -25.93
C ARG A 3 -9.90 3.46 -26.07
N LYS A 4 -9.63 4.38 -25.13
CA LYS A 4 -8.27 4.89 -24.97
C LYS A 4 -7.42 3.74 -24.44
N ALA A 5 -6.27 3.51 -25.06
CA ALA A 5 -5.27 2.55 -24.60
C ALA A 5 -4.76 3.01 -23.21
N GLY A 6 -5.46 2.59 -22.15
CA GLY A 6 -5.07 2.83 -20.77
C GLY A 6 -4.43 1.58 -20.20
N LEU A 7 -3.37 1.73 -19.40
CA LEU A 7 -2.81 0.63 -18.61
C LEU A 7 -3.95 -0.08 -17.84
N ASN A 8 -3.90 -1.41 -17.82
CA ASN A 8 -4.85 -2.22 -17.07
C ASN A 8 -4.80 -1.83 -15.57
N SER A 9 -5.95 -1.79 -14.88
CA SER A 9 -6.06 -1.51 -13.44
C SER A 9 -5.12 -2.44 -12.64
N ASN A 10 -4.96 -3.69 -13.08
CA ASN A 10 -4.02 -4.64 -12.47
C ASN A 10 -2.55 -4.21 -12.63
N THR A 11 -2.19 -3.58 -13.75
CA THR A 11 -0.83 -3.07 -13.99
C THR A 11 -0.50 -1.89 -13.08
N LEU A 12 -1.43 -0.94 -12.89
CA LEU A 12 -1.22 0.15 -11.93
C LEU A 12 -1.14 -0.38 -10.48
N LYS A 13 -1.94 -1.40 -10.11
CA LYS A 13 -1.88 -2.01 -8.77
C LYS A 13 -0.53 -2.66 -8.53
N LEU A 14 -0.04 -3.41 -9.51
CA LEU A 14 1.28 -4.04 -9.43
C LEU A 14 2.39 -3.00 -9.33
N LEU A 15 2.32 -1.92 -10.11
CA LEU A 15 3.28 -0.82 -10.03
C LEU A 15 3.28 -0.18 -8.64
N ALA A 16 2.11 0.02 -8.02
CA ALA A 16 2.00 0.56 -6.67
C ALA A 16 2.65 -0.38 -5.62
N VAL A 17 2.42 -1.69 -5.74
CA VAL A 17 3.02 -2.68 -4.83
C VAL A 17 4.54 -2.73 -5.01
N VAL A 18 5.04 -2.70 -6.25
CA VAL A 18 6.49 -2.68 -6.53
C VAL A 18 7.13 -1.38 -6.02
N ALA A 19 6.50 -0.23 -6.24
CA ALA A 19 6.99 1.07 -5.75
C ALA A 19 7.04 1.12 -4.22
N LEU A 20 6.02 0.57 -3.54
CA LEU A 20 5.99 0.46 -2.08
C LEU A 20 7.11 -0.45 -1.55
N ILE A 21 7.35 -1.59 -2.19
CA ILE A 21 8.44 -2.51 -1.81
C ILE A 21 9.79 -1.83 -2.02
N CYS A 22 10.00 -1.15 -3.15
CA CYS A 22 11.22 -0.40 -3.44
C CYS A 22 11.49 0.69 -2.40
N GLN A 23 10.43 1.38 -1.94
CA GLN A 23 10.52 2.37 -0.87
C GLN A 23 11.04 1.75 0.43
N HIS A 24 10.54 0.57 0.82
CA HIS A 24 10.98 -0.13 2.03
C HIS A 24 12.42 -0.61 1.91
N VAL A 25 12.80 -1.18 0.76
CA VAL A 25 14.19 -1.59 0.49
C VAL A 25 15.15 -0.41 0.59
N THR A 26 14.76 0.77 0.11
CA THR A 26 15.60 1.99 0.18
C THR A 26 15.83 2.44 1.61
N ILE A 27 14.76 2.56 2.40
CA ILE A 27 14.83 2.97 3.82
C ILE A 27 15.69 2.02 4.64
N PHE A 28 15.68 0.75 4.25
CA PHE A 28 16.32 -0.32 4.98
C PHE A 28 17.79 -0.53 4.60
N PHE A 29 18.10 -0.52 3.31
CA PHE A 29 19.41 -0.89 2.80
C PHE A 29 20.39 0.28 2.76
N ILE A 30 19.90 1.51 2.59
CA ILE A 30 20.74 2.69 2.36
C ILE A 30 20.74 3.56 3.62
N PRO A 31 21.86 3.65 4.37
CA PRO A 31 21.94 4.56 5.51
C PRO A 31 21.78 6.01 5.05
N THR A 32 21.07 6.80 5.85
CA THR A 32 20.61 8.17 5.57
C THR A 32 21.74 9.17 5.28
N THR A 33 23.00 8.75 5.43
CA THR A 33 24.20 9.52 5.10
C THR A 33 24.55 9.51 3.62
N ASN A 34 23.95 8.62 2.82
CA ASN A 34 24.22 8.51 1.38
C ASN A 34 23.35 9.48 0.57
N PRO A 35 23.92 10.32 -0.33
CA PRO A 35 23.17 11.23 -1.20
C PRO A 35 22.15 10.54 -2.13
N TRP A 36 22.30 9.24 -2.37
CA TRP A 36 21.40 8.45 -3.22
C TRP A 36 20.08 8.07 -2.54
N TYR A 37 19.96 8.26 -1.22
CA TYR A 37 18.76 7.93 -0.44
C TYR A 37 17.54 8.75 -0.88
N ASP A 38 17.68 10.07 -0.98
CA ASP A 38 16.58 11.00 -1.27
C ASP A 38 15.86 10.72 -2.59
N PRO A 39 16.55 10.54 -3.74
CA PRO A 39 15.86 10.27 -5.01
C PRO A 39 15.15 8.90 -5.01
N LEU A 40 15.75 7.86 -4.42
CA LEU A 40 15.13 6.53 -4.30
C LEU A 40 13.89 6.55 -3.40
N PHE A 41 13.93 7.32 -2.31
CA PHE A 41 12.78 7.55 -1.45
C PHE A 41 11.66 8.31 -2.18
N CYS A 42 12.02 9.30 -3.01
CA CYS A 42 11.06 10.05 -3.82
C CYS A 42 10.30 9.16 -4.81
N PHE A 43 10.94 8.15 -5.41
CA PHE A 43 10.25 7.16 -6.25
C PHE A 43 9.20 6.37 -5.47
N GLY A 44 9.48 6.04 -4.21
CA GLY A 44 8.53 5.40 -3.30
C GLY A 44 7.27 6.24 -3.03
N MET A 45 7.42 7.56 -2.97
CA MET A 45 6.32 8.50 -2.70
C MET A 45 5.27 8.56 -3.83
N ILE A 46 5.59 8.08 -5.04
CA ILE A 46 4.64 7.92 -6.14
C ILE A 46 3.55 6.90 -5.80
N THR A 47 3.77 6.02 -4.81
CA THR A 47 2.74 5.11 -4.31
C THR A 47 1.52 5.85 -3.76
N ALA A 48 1.72 7.01 -3.11
CA ALA A 48 0.64 7.80 -2.53
C ALA A 48 -0.39 8.29 -3.58
N PRO A 49 0.02 8.98 -4.68
CA PRO A 49 -0.93 9.38 -5.72
C PRO A 49 -1.58 8.18 -6.42
N ILE A 50 -0.88 7.04 -6.57
CA ILE A 50 -1.49 5.83 -7.15
C ILE A 50 -2.59 5.26 -6.23
N MET A 51 -2.38 5.22 -4.92
CA MET A 51 -3.44 4.79 -3.99
C MET A 51 -4.63 5.74 -3.96
N CYS A 52 -4.40 7.05 -4.02
CA CYS A 52 -5.48 8.03 -4.14
C CYS A 52 -6.31 7.80 -5.41
N PHE A 53 -5.64 7.51 -6.54
CA PHE A 53 -6.32 7.17 -7.78
C PHE A 53 -7.17 5.89 -7.64
N PHE A 54 -6.66 4.84 -6.99
CA PHE A 54 -7.42 3.61 -6.78
C PHE A 54 -8.63 3.77 -5.87
N ILE A 55 -8.53 4.61 -4.84
CA ILE A 55 -9.68 4.96 -3.99
C ILE A 55 -10.74 5.67 -4.84
N ALA A 56 -10.33 6.62 -5.68
CA ALA A 56 -11.25 7.32 -6.59
C ALA A 56 -11.88 6.38 -7.62
N GLU A 57 -11.10 5.49 -8.26
CA GLU A 57 -11.61 4.52 -9.24
C GLU A 57 -12.59 3.53 -8.57
N GLY A 58 -12.28 3.09 -7.35
CA GLY A 58 -13.15 2.24 -6.52
C GLY A 58 -14.48 2.90 -6.14
N TYR A 59 -14.47 4.22 -5.88
CA TYR A 59 -15.69 5.00 -5.65
C TYR A 59 -16.59 5.04 -6.89
N TYR A 60 -15.99 5.23 -8.08
CA TYR A 60 -16.76 5.28 -9.33
C TYR A 60 -17.41 3.94 -9.68
N HIS A 61 -16.71 2.82 -9.41
CA HIS A 61 -17.16 1.47 -9.76
C HIS A 61 -18.10 0.82 -8.74
N THR A 62 -18.20 1.38 -7.53
CA THR A 62 -19.12 0.89 -6.50
C THR A 62 -20.54 1.35 -6.76
N HIS A 63 -21.49 0.42 -6.78
CA HIS A 63 -22.93 0.70 -7.01
C HIS A 63 -23.56 1.55 -5.87
N SER A 64 -23.16 1.32 -4.62
CA SER A 64 -23.63 2.07 -3.45
C SER A 64 -22.65 3.17 -3.02
N ARG A 65 -22.49 4.21 -3.86
CA ARG A 65 -21.53 5.32 -3.65
C ARG A 65 -21.69 6.02 -2.29
N ARG A 66 -22.93 6.30 -1.87
CA ARG A 66 -23.23 6.93 -0.57
C ARG A 66 -22.72 6.11 0.60
N LYS A 67 -22.98 4.80 0.61
CA LYS A 67 -22.50 3.88 1.65
C LYS A 67 -20.98 3.79 1.70
N TYR A 68 -20.30 3.79 0.54
CA TYR A 68 -18.84 3.79 0.47
C TYR A 68 -18.22 5.09 0.99
N LEU A 69 -18.80 6.24 0.63
CA LEU A 69 -18.38 7.55 1.13
C LEU A 69 -18.67 7.71 2.63
N GLU A 70 -19.85 7.28 3.08
CA GLU A 70 -20.24 7.21 4.49
C GLU A 70 -19.30 6.32 5.29
N LEU A 71 -18.89 5.15 4.77
CA LEU A 71 -17.88 4.31 5.41
C LEU A 71 -16.52 5.00 5.56
N LEU A 72 -16.12 5.83 4.58
CA LEU A 72 -14.87 6.59 4.64
C LEU A 72 -14.95 7.81 5.56
N LEU A 73 -16.05 8.57 5.51
CA LEU A 73 -16.24 9.82 6.26
C LEU A 73 -16.74 9.59 7.68
N LEU A 74 -17.64 8.63 7.87
CA LEU A 74 -18.15 8.18 9.18
C LEU A 74 -17.31 7.03 9.73
N TYR A 75 -16.06 6.88 9.29
CA TYR A 75 -15.11 5.96 9.92
C TYR A 75 -14.88 6.43 11.37
N ASN A 76 -15.72 5.95 12.28
CA ASN A 76 -15.85 6.47 13.63
C ASN A 76 -14.82 5.86 14.59
N GLY A 77 -13.70 5.34 14.05
CA GLY A 77 -12.71 4.52 14.78
C GLY A 77 -13.23 3.17 15.29
N GLN A 78 -14.54 2.90 15.16
CA GLN A 78 -15.15 1.65 15.57
C GLN A 78 -14.86 0.56 14.53
N ARG A 79 -14.10 -0.44 14.96
CA ARG A 79 -13.75 -1.60 14.16
C ARG A 79 -15.02 -2.44 13.90
N GLY A 80 -15.37 -2.70 12.64
CA GLY A 80 -16.51 -3.55 12.27
C GLY A 80 -16.47 -4.94 12.91
N CYS A 81 -17.62 -5.63 13.01
CA CYS A 81 -17.78 -6.93 13.69
C CYS A 81 -16.63 -7.89 13.36
N LYS A 82 -15.76 -8.11 14.35
CA LYS A 82 -14.56 -8.93 14.19
C LYS A 82 -14.85 -10.37 14.56
N SER A 83 -14.74 -11.27 13.59
CA SER A 83 -14.45 -12.66 13.92
C SER A 83 -13.03 -12.73 14.49
N LYS A 84 -12.90 -13.19 15.74
CA LYS A 84 -11.62 -13.23 16.49
C LYS A 84 -10.51 -13.96 15.72
N TRP A 85 -10.88 -14.97 14.93
CA TRP A 85 -9.95 -15.80 14.17
C TRP A 85 -9.24 -15.02 13.05
N TYR A 86 -9.99 -14.29 12.23
CA TYR A 86 -9.41 -13.45 11.16
C TYR A 86 -8.58 -12.29 11.72
N GLN A 87 -8.99 -11.73 12.86
CA GLN A 87 -8.22 -10.68 13.50
C GLN A 87 -6.85 -11.18 13.97
N TRP A 88 -6.77 -12.38 14.56
CA TRP A 88 -5.50 -12.98 14.98
C TRP A 88 -4.60 -13.35 13.80
N GLY A 89 -5.17 -13.84 12.69
CA GLY A 89 -4.41 -14.11 11.47
C GLY A 89 -3.73 -12.86 10.90
N TYR A 90 -4.45 -11.74 10.77
CA TYR A 90 -3.87 -10.46 10.34
C TYR A 90 -2.83 -9.91 11.33
N TYR A 91 -3.08 -10.06 12.63
CA TYR A 91 -2.13 -9.63 13.68
C TYR A 91 -0.85 -10.45 13.70
N LEU A 92 -0.85 -11.69 13.19
CA LEU A 92 0.35 -12.52 13.03
C LEU A 92 1.12 -12.19 11.74
N ILE A 93 0.41 -11.93 10.63
CA ILE A 93 1.04 -11.60 9.34
C ILE A 93 1.85 -10.29 9.42
N TYR A 94 1.33 -9.28 10.12
CA TYR A 94 1.99 -7.97 10.23
C TYR A 94 3.40 -8.01 10.87
N PRO A 95 3.60 -8.62 12.06
CA PRO A 95 4.92 -8.77 12.66
C PRO A 95 5.79 -9.77 11.90
N ILE A 96 5.22 -10.81 11.28
CA ILE A 96 5.98 -11.76 10.47
C ILE A 96 6.59 -11.06 9.25
N HIS A 97 5.84 -10.21 8.54
CA HIS A 97 6.40 -9.50 7.37
C HIS A 97 7.59 -8.61 7.77
N PHE A 98 7.49 -7.92 8.92
CA PHE A 98 8.53 -7.02 9.41
C PHE A 98 9.73 -7.81 9.93
N MET A 99 9.48 -8.93 10.60
CA MET A 99 10.53 -9.85 11.04
C MET A 99 11.25 -10.53 9.88
N VAL A 100 10.54 -10.90 8.81
CA VAL A 100 11.17 -11.47 7.61
C VAL A 100 12.09 -10.44 6.95
N LEU A 101 11.66 -9.19 6.83
CA LEU A 101 12.51 -8.11 6.33
C LEU A 101 13.75 -7.92 7.24
N TYR A 102 13.55 -7.89 8.56
CA TYR A 102 14.63 -7.77 9.55
C TYR A 102 15.64 -8.92 9.52
N VAL A 103 15.19 -10.16 9.37
CA VAL A 103 16.08 -11.34 9.27
C VAL A 103 16.88 -11.32 7.97
N ILE A 104 16.29 -10.85 6.86
CA ILE A 104 17.01 -10.66 5.59
C ILE A 104 18.09 -9.57 5.73
N GLU A 105 17.85 -8.52 6.52
CA GLU A 105 18.89 -7.53 6.87
C GLU A 105 20.07 -8.16 7.58
N LEU A 106 19.78 -8.94 8.63
CA LEU A 106 20.77 -9.50 9.53
C LEU A 106 21.63 -10.55 8.82
N LEU A 107 21.11 -11.14 7.74
CA LEU A 107 21.85 -12.04 6.86
C LEU A 107 22.73 -11.31 5.83
N ILE A 108 22.46 -10.03 5.53
CA ILE A 108 23.18 -9.24 4.52
C ILE A 108 24.16 -8.22 5.13
N ARG A 109 23.96 -7.80 6.38
CA ARG A 109 24.90 -7.00 7.18
C ARG A 109 25.79 -7.85 8.07
#